data_AF-A0A6I2M0H8-F1
#
_entry.id   AF-A0A6I2M0H8-F1
#
_cell.length_a   1.000
_cell.length_b   1.000
_cell.length_c   1.000
_cell.angle_alpha   90.00
_cell.angle_beta   90.00
_cell.angle_gamma   90.00
#
_symmetry.space_group_name_H-M   'P 1'
#
loop_
_entity.id
_entity.type
_entity.pdbx_description
1 polymer ?
#
loop_
_entity_poly.entity_id
_entity_poly.type
_entity_poly.pdbx_seq_one_letter_code
_entity_poly.pdbx_strand_id
1 'polypeptide(L)'
;MPDPVFTLLVEVGRKPGDGLPEGATGAGLVCYASGRDEAEAVRETVAILKDAGLAPLDVTGYGTLEERLAEGHEIPEEERALMERAAAENAVIVAQMEPVFGED
;
A
#
# COMPACT_ATOMS: atom_id res chain seq x y z
N MET A 1 21.58 2.89 6.23
CA MET A 1 20.48 2.04 6.72
C MET A 1 19.51 1.89 5.56
N PRO A 2 18.85 0.74 5.37
CA PRO A 2 17.74 0.67 4.42
C PRO A 2 16.69 1.73 4.79
N ASP A 3 16.01 2.28 3.79
CA ASP A 3 14.94 3.26 4.03
C ASP A 3 13.81 2.61 4.86
N PRO A 4 13.15 3.35 5.77
CA PRO A 4 12.04 2.81 6.54
C PRO A 4 10.88 2.38 5.64
N VAL A 5 10.12 1.41 6.11
CA VAL A 5 8.96 0.86 5.40
C VAL A 5 7.70 1.32 6.08
N PHE A 6 6.87 2.04 5.33
CA PHE A 6 5.59 2.55 5.76
C PHE A 6 4.48 1.58 5.37
N THR A 7 3.50 1.41 6.27
CA THR A 7 2.22 0.81 5.90
C THR A 7 1.29 1.91 5.41
N LEU A 8 0.83 1.80 4.17
CA LEU A 8 -0.12 2.73 3.55
C LEU A 8 -1.40 1.99 3.20
N LEU A 9 -2.55 2.54 3.56
CA LEU A 9 -3.85 2.15 2.99
C LEU A 9 -4.15 3.10 1.85
N VAL A 10 -4.31 2.55 0.65
CA VAL A 10 -4.66 3.31 -0.55
C VAL A 10 -6.05 2.90 -0.99
N GLU A 11 -6.95 3.86 -1.07
CA GLU A 11 -8.24 3.67 -1.73
C GLU A 11 -8.08 3.94 -3.22
N VAL A 12 -8.50 3.00 -4.07
CA VAL A 12 -8.51 3.17 -5.53
C VAL A 12 -9.93 3.12 -6.06
N GLY A 13 -10.22 3.94 -7.05
CA GLY A 13 -11.50 3.96 -7.78
C GLY A 13 -11.47 3.08 -9.02
N ARG A 14 -12.65 2.67 -9.49
CA ARG A 14 -12.81 1.95 -10.75
C ARG A 14 -12.45 2.81 -11.97
N LYS A 15 -11.69 2.23 -12.88
CA LYS A 15 -11.25 2.80 -14.17
C LYS A 15 -11.14 1.70 -15.24
N PRO A 16 -11.35 2.01 -16.53
CA PRO A 16 -11.09 1.07 -17.61
C PRO A 16 -9.66 0.51 -17.57
N GLY A 17 -9.52 -0.81 -17.49
CA GLY A 17 -8.23 -1.50 -17.52
C GLY A 17 -7.45 -1.47 -16.20
N ASP A 18 -8.08 -1.18 -15.07
CA ASP A 18 -7.44 -1.14 -13.75
C ASP A 18 -7.18 -2.52 -13.12
N GLY A 19 -7.66 -3.59 -13.74
CA GLY A 19 -7.50 -4.97 -13.25
C GLY A 19 -8.36 -5.34 -12.04
N LEU A 20 -9.24 -4.46 -11.55
CA LEU A 20 -10.15 -4.79 -10.45
C LEU A 20 -11.21 -5.82 -10.92
N PRO A 21 -11.73 -6.66 -10.00
CA PRO A 21 -12.80 -7.63 -10.30
C PRO A 21 -14.02 -6.99 -10.97
N GLU A 22 -14.72 -7.77 -11.79
CA GLU A 22 -15.97 -7.31 -12.42
C GLU A 22 -17.01 -6.93 -11.35
N GLY A 23 -17.68 -5.80 -11.54
CA GLY A 23 -18.67 -5.27 -10.58
C GLY A 23 -18.07 -4.45 -9.43
N ALA A 24 -16.75 -4.43 -9.26
CA ALA A 24 -16.12 -3.59 -8.25
C ALA A 24 -16.22 -2.10 -8.62
N THR A 25 -16.52 -1.26 -7.64
CA THR A 25 -16.53 0.22 -7.75
C THR A 25 -15.20 0.84 -7.31
N GLY A 26 -14.37 0.07 -6.61
CA GLY A 26 -13.05 0.45 -6.14
C GLY A 26 -12.37 -0.69 -5.38
N ALA A 27 -11.28 -0.40 -4.69
CA ALA A 27 -10.65 -1.32 -3.76
C ALA A 27 -9.86 -0.57 -2.68
N GLY A 28 -9.73 -1.18 -1.50
CA GLY A 28 -8.73 -0.81 -0.51
C GLY A 28 -7.47 -1.65 -0.72
N LEU A 29 -6.31 -1.01 -0.79
CA LEU A 29 -5.02 -1.66 -0.94
C LEU A 29 -4.17 -1.38 0.29
N VAL A 30 -3.70 -2.42 0.97
CA VAL A 30 -2.65 -2.28 1.97
C VAL A 30 -1.31 -2.42 1.26
N CYS A 31 -0.51 -1.37 1.28
CA CYS A 31 0.78 -1.27 0.63
C CYS A 31 1.90 -1.13 1.67
N TYR A 32 2.99 -1.87 1.48
CA TYR A 32 4.26 -1.58 2.14
C TYR A 32 5.16 -0.83 1.17
N ALA A 33 5.55 0.38 1.55
CA ALA A 33 6.32 1.29 0.72
C ALA A 33 7.59 1.73 1.45
N SER A 34 8.74 1.55 0.81
CA SER A 34 9.98 2.16 1.28
C SER A 34 10.00 3.65 0.96
N GLY A 35 10.56 4.45 1.86
CA GLY A 35 10.80 5.88 1.63
C GLY A 35 11.57 6.50 2.79
N ARG A 36 12.21 7.65 2.60
CA ARG A 36 12.93 8.32 3.70
C ARG A 36 11.99 8.96 4.71
N ASP A 37 10.82 9.37 4.24
CA ASP A 37 9.72 9.92 5.02
C ASP A 37 8.38 9.46 4.44
N GLU A 38 7.31 9.61 5.24
CA GLU A 38 5.97 9.16 4.85
C GLU A 38 5.48 9.89 3.58
N ALA A 39 5.80 11.18 3.43
CA ALA A 39 5.36 11.94 2.28
C ALA A 39 6.04 11.47 0.98
N GLU A 40 7.30 11.03 1.04
CA GLU A 40 7.97 10.34 -0.06
C GLU A 40 7.29 9.00 -0.38
N ALA A 41 7.08 8.15 0.62
CA ALA A 41 6.43 6.85 0.44
C ALA A 41 5.03 7.00 -0.20
N VAL A 42 4.24 8.00 0.23
CA VAL A 42 2.92 8.31 -0.34
C VAL A 42 3.03 8.75 -1.81
N ARG A 43 3.95 9.68 -2.12
CA ARG A 43 4.12 10.18 -3.50
C ARG A 43 4.53 9.07 -4.46
N GLU A 44 5.50 8.24 -4.06
CA GLU A 44 6.00 7.13 -4.89
C GLU A 44 4.92 6.07 -5.07
N THR A 45 4.17 5.73 -4.01
CA THR A 45 3.03 4.80 -4.09
C THR A 45 1.97 5.29 -5.07
N VAL A 46 1.58 6.56 -5.00
CA VAL A 46 0.61 7.14 -5.93
C VAL A 46 1.13 7.09 -7.38
N ALA A 47 2.42 7.38 -7.60
CA ALA A 47 3.02 7.34 -8.93
C ALA A 47 3.01 5.92 -9.51
N ILE A 48 3.49 4.93 -8.74
CA ILE A 48 3.57 3.53 -9.15
C ILE A 48 2.18 2.96 -9.45
N LEU A 49 1.18 3.23 -8.60
CA LEU A 49 -0.19 2.74 -8.83
C LEU A 49 -0.81 3.35 -10.09
N LYS A 50 -0.55 4.64 -10.37
CA LYS A 50 -1.00 5.28 -11.62
C LYS A 50 -0.34 4.66 -12.84
N ASP A 51 0.96 4.38 -12.78
CA ASP A 51 1.70 3.71 -13.85
C ASP A 51 1.21 2.26 -14.05
N ALA A 52 0.80 1.59 -12.98
CA ALA A 52 0.14 0.28 -13.02
C ALA A 52 -1.32 0.33 -13.54
N GLY A 53 -1.85 1.52 -13.83
CA GLY A 53 -3.18 1.69 -14.40
C GLY A 53 -4.31 1.86 -13.37
N LEU A 54 -4.01 1.83 -12.08
CA LEU A 54 -4.99 2.07 -11.00
C LEU A 54 -5.29 3.57 -10.84
N ALA A 55 -6.39 3.89 -10.15
CA ALA A 55 -6.82 5.26 -9.89
C ALA A 55 -6.85 5.54 -8.38
N PRO A 56 -5.71 5.87 -7.74
CA PRO A 56 -5.67 6.21 -6.31
C PRO A 56 -6.52 7.46 -6.03
N LEU A 57 -7.36 7.37 -5.00
CA LEU A 57 -8.30 8.39 -4.53
C LEU A 57 -7.81 9.02 -3.23
N ASP A 58 -7.51 8.19 -2.24
CA ASP A 58 -7.01 8.59 -0.92
C ASP A 58 -5.87 7.68 -0.47
N VAL A 59 -4.95 8.24 0.33
CA VAL A 59 -3.85 7.50 0.93
C VAL A 59 -3.73 7.85 2.40
N THR A 60 -3.85 6.84 3.25
CA THR A 60 -3.72 6.96 4.69
C THR A 60 -2.46 6.22 5.16
N GLY A 61 -1.60 6.89 5.92
CA GLY A 61 -0.40 6.31 6.53
C GLY A 61 -0.67 5.72 7.92
N TYR A 62 -0.13 4.53 8.18
CA TYR A 62 -0.17 3.84 9.48
C TYR A 62 1.21 3.77 10.15
N GLY A 63 2.12 4.65 9.75
CA GLY A 63 3.49 4.68 10.26
C GLY A 63 4.39 3.55 9.75
N THR A 64 5.60 3.54 10.30
CA THR A 64 6.66 2.60 9.98
C THR A 64 6.50 1.26 10.71
N LEU A 65 7.21 0.23 10.22
CA LEU A 65 7.35 -1.04 10.94
C LEU A 65 7.78 -0.84 12.41
N GLU A 66 8.78 0.02 12.66
CA GLU A 66 9.30 0.28 14.00
C GLU A 66 8.26 0.94 14.91
N GLU A 67 7.52 1.92 14.39
CA GLU A 67 6.44 2.59 15.14
C GLU A 67 5.33 1.61 15.50
N ARG A 68 4.88 0.79 14.54
CA ARG A 68 3.83 -0.21 14.79
C ARG A 68 4.26 -1.25 15.84
N LEU A 69 5.52 -1.71 15.80
CA LEU A 69 6.06 -2.60 16.82
C LEU A 69 6.14 -1.91 18.18
N ALA A 70 6.49 -0.62 18.23
CA ALA A 70 6.53 0.16 19.47
C ALA A 70 5.13 0.40 20.07
N GLU A 71 4.09 0.48 19.24
CA GLU A 71 2.69 0.53 19.65
C GLU A 71 2.14 -0.83 20.13
N GLY A 72 2.94 -1.90 20.02
CA GLY A 72 2.57 -3.25 20.46
C GLY A 72 1.77 -4.04 19.43
N HIS A 73 1.76 -3.63 18.16
CA HIS A 73 1.16 -4.42 17.09
C HIS A 73 2.01 -5.66 16.78
N GLU A 74 1.37 -6.83 16.74
CA GLU A 74 2.00 -8.04 16.24
C GLU A 74 1.97 -8.02 14.71
N ILE A 75 3.14 -8.13 14.09
CA ILE A 75 3.28 -8.15 12.63
C ILE A 75 3.80 -9.55 12.26
N PRO A 76 2.99 -10.37 11.55
CA PRO A 76 3.36 -11.72 11.15
C PRO A 76 4.66 -11.76 10.36
N GLU A 77 5.37 -12.89 10.41
CA GLU A 77 6.65 -13.07 9.70
C GLU A 77 6.49 -12.86 8.18
N GLU A 78 5.36 -13.28 7.60
CA GLU A 78 5.06 -13.06 6.19
C GLU A 78 4.95 -11.57 5.83
N GLU A 79 4.28 -10.76 6.66
CA GLU A 79 4.21 -9.31 6.47
C GLU A 79 5.59 -8.67 6.61
N ARG A 80 6.39 -9.11 7.59
CA ARG A 80 7.77 -8.63 7.77
C ARG A 80 8.65 -8.95 6.57
N ALA A 81 8.52 -10.14 6.00
CA ALA A 81 9.25 -10.53 4.80
C ALA A 81 8.87 -9.66 3.59
N LEU A 82 7.58 -9.31 3.43
CA LEU A 82 7.15 -8.36 2.41
C LEU A 82 7.73 -6.96 2.66
N MET A 83 7.75 -6.49 3.90
CA MET A 83 8.35 -5.20 4.25
C MET A 83 9.86 -5.18 3.98
N GLU A 84 10.60 -6.23 4.37
CA GLU A 84 12.03 -6.35 4.08
C GLU A 84 12.32 -6.32 2.58
N ARG A 85 11.47 -6.96 1.76
CA ARG A 85 11.57 -6.88 0.31
C ARG A 85 11.30 -5.48 -0.23
N ALA A 86 10.29 -4.78 0.29
CA ALA A 86 10.01 -3.40 -0.10
C ALA A 86 11.24 -2.49 0.15
N ALA A 87 11.88 -2.64 1.32
CA ALA A 87 13.10 -1.93 1.68
C ALA A 87 14.30 -2.30 0.79
N ALA A 88 14.47 -3.59 0.48
CA ALA A 88 15.62 -4.07 -0.29
C ALA A 88 15.53 -3.71 -1.78
N GLU A 89 14.32 -3.71 -2.34
CA GLU A 89 14.07 -3.47 -3.77
C GLU A 89 13.71 -2.01 -4.07
N ASN A 90 13.62 -1.15 -3.04
CA ASN A 90 13.06 0.20 -3.13
C ASN A 90 11.70 0.21 -3.86
N ALA A 91 10.80 -0.65 -3.38
CA ALA A 91 9.57 -1.02 -4.08
C ALA A 91 8.32 -0.73 -3.24
N VAL A 92 7.19 -0.63 -3.93
CA VAL A 92 5.86 -0.60 -3.34
C VAL A 92 5.24 -1.98 -3.53
N ILE A 93 4.92 -2.66 -2.43
CA ILE A 93 4.34 -4.00 -2.43
C ILE A 93 2.91 -3.93 -1.93
N VAL A 94 1.96 -4.38 -2.75
CA VAL A 94 0.56 -4.58 -2.33
C VAL A 94 0.49 -5.87 -1.52
N ALA A 95 0.29 -5.74 -0.20
CA ALA A 95 0.19 -6.85 0.73
C ALA A 95 -1.22 -7.45 0.78
N GLN A 96 -2.24 -6.59 0.69
CA GLN A 96 -3.64 -6.98 0.68
C GLN A 96 -4.42 -6.10 -0.31
N MET A 97 -5.40 -6.69 -0.99
CA MET A 97 -6.33 -6.00 -1.88
C MET A 97 -7.73 -6.46 -1.52
N GLU A 98 -8.56 -5.51 -1.09
CA GLU A 98 -9.97 -5.77 -0.76
C GLU A 98 -10.87 -4.99 -1.73
N PRO A 99 -11.51 -5.67 -2.71
CA PRO A 99 -12.38 -5.02 -3.67
C PRO A 99 -13.68 -4.53 -3.00
N VAL A 100 -14.08 -3.31 -3.35
CA VAL A 100 -15.35 -2.72 -2.94
C VAL A 100 -16.36 -2.93 -4.06
N PHE A 101 -17.50 -3.53 -3.71
CA PHE A 101 -18.65 -3.68 -4.61
C PHE A 101 -19.73 -2.72 -4.13
N GLY A 102 -20.50 -2.12 -5.04
CA GLY A 102 -21.66 -1.33 -4.64
C GLY A 102 -22.65 -2.22 -3.87
N GLU A 103 -23.15 -1.72 -2.74
CA GLU A 103 -24.38 -2.25 -2.15
C GLU A 103 -25.50 -2.08 -3.20
N ASP A 104 -26.38 -3.08 -3.32
CA ASP A 104 -27.58 -3.00 -4.17
C ASP A 104 -28.47 -1.80 -3.77
#